data_AF-A0AAQ3M053-F1
#
_entry.id   AF-A0AAQ3M053-F1
#
_cell.length_a   1.000
_cell.length_b   1.000
_cell.length_c   1.000
_cell.angle_alpha   90.00
_cell.angle_beta   90.00
_cell.angle_gamma   90.00
#
_symmetry.space_group_name_H-M   'P 1'
#
loop_
_entity.id
_entity.type
_entity.pdbx_description
1 polymer ?
#
loop_
_entity_poly.entity_id
_entity_poly.type
_entity_poly.pdbx_seq_one_letter_code
_entity_poly.pdbx_strand_id
1 'polypeptide(L)'
;MASLIVKPAVLRRARLAMRPCMHCRHYAAESTPPSLLSKLRSDLKTAMKEKDKDRLNVLRSLLAEVTNAAKTSSPIQSDMQVLSLLRKRSAAAKNASSEFAAAGRDDLVEQENRQAHIIEEYAGGVKTMGESEIGEAVNKVVDALKTASEKLNMGDVLKKLLGPGGSLDGKNVEKSEVARLVKKALGQ
;
A
#
# COMPACT_ATOMS: atom_id res chain seq x y z
N MET A 1 24.89 76.25 -40.53
CA MET A 1 24.02 75.80 -39.42
C MET A 1 23.39 74.48 -39.82
N ALA A 2 23.92 73.35 -39.31
CA ALA A 2 23.42 72.02 -39.63
C ALA A 2 22.44 71.56 -38.54
N SER A 3 21.14 71.53 -38.86
CA SER A 3 20.11 71.00 -37.96
C SER A 3 20.08 69.47 -38.04
N LEU A 4 20.53 68.84 -36.96
CA LEU A 4 20.32 67.43 -36.65
C LEU A 4 18.84 67.16 -36.38
N ILE A 5 18.17 66.40 -37.25
CA ILE A 5 16.83 65.85 -36.98
C ILE A 5 17.02 64.40 -36.54
N VAL A 6 16.94 64.19 -35.23
CA VAL A 6 16.96 62.87 -34.59
C VAL A 6 15.58 62.22 -34.74
N LYS A 7 15.51 61.05 -35.38
CA LYS A 7 14.27 60.25 -35.46
C LYS A 7 13.97 59.59 -34.11
N PRO A 8 12.73 59.64 -33.60
CA PRO A 8 12.40 59.01 -32.32
C PRO A 8 12.37 57.48 -32.47
N ALA A 9 13.07 56.79 -31.57
CA ALA A 9 13.05 55.35 -31.44
C ALA A 9 11.68 54.90 -30.91
N VAL A 10 10.85 54.35 -31.77
CA VAL A 10 9.59 53.69 -31.37
C VAL A 10 9.95 52.36 -30.70
N LEU A 11 10.05 52.38 -29.37
CA LEU A 11 10.16 51.18 -28.54
C LEU A 11 8.90 50.33 -28.73
N ARG A 12 8.98 49.31 -29.59
CA ARG A 12 7.99 48.23 -29.65
C ARG A 12 8.00 47.50 -28.31
N ARG A 13 7.02 47.80 -27.45
CA ARG A 13 6.67 46.97 -26.30
C ARG A 13 6.28 45.58 -26.83
N ALA A 14 7.22 44.64 -26.78
CA ALA A 14 6.90 43.23 -26.96
C ALA A 14 5.95 42.83 -25.82
N ARG A 15 4.65 42.70 -26.12
CA ARG A 15 3.73 41.96 -25.25
C ARG A 15 4.20 40.51 -25.29
N LEU A 16 4.96 40.08 -24.29
CA LEU A 16 5.12 38.66 -24.00
C LEU A 16 3.73 38.15 -23.60
N ALA A 17 2.99 37.63 -24.58
CA ALA A 17 1.86 36.77 -24.30
C ALA A 17 2.41 35.56 -23.56
N MET A 18 2.16 35.47 -22.25
CA MET A 18 2.41 34.25 -21.47
C MET A 18 1.68 33.12 -22.18
N ARG A 19 2.43 32.29 -22.90
CA ARG A 19 1.91 31.05 -23.46
C ARG A 19 1.64 30.13 -22.26
N PRO A 20 0.38 29.74 -21.98
CA PRO A 20 0.13 28.74 -20.96
C PRO A 20 0.89 27.48 -21.37
N CYS A 21 1.80 27.03 -20.51
CA CYS A 21 2.59 25.84 -20.77
C CYS A 21 1.64 24.64 -20.88
N MET A 22 1.43 24.13 -22.10
CA MET A 22 0.56 23.00 -22.46
C MET A 22 1.03 21.65 -21.86
N HIS A 23 1.85 21.67 -20.80
CA HIS A 23 2.42 20.49 -20.16
C HIS A 23 2.04 20.34 -18.68
N CYS A 24 1.21 21.22 -18.11
CA CYS A 24 0.57 20.95 -16.82
C CYS A 24 -0.61 20.00 -17.03
N ARG A 25 -0.30 18.72 -17.25
CA ARG A 25 -1.30 17.65 -17.16
C ARG A 25 -1.66 17.53 -15.68
N HIS A 26 -2.75 18.15 -15.26
CA HIS A 26 -3.34 17.91 -13.95
C HIS A 26 -3.71 16.43 -13.88
N TYR A 27 -2.87 15.64 -13.23
CA TYR A 27 -3.16 14.25 -12.94
C TYR A 27 -4.13 14.24 -11.75
N ALA A 28 -5.42 14.38 -12.04
CA ALA A 28 -6.46 14.09 -11.07
C ALA A 28 -6.45 12.58 -10.81
N ALA A 29 -5.73 12.15 -9.78
CA ALA A 29 -5.79 10.78 -9.30
C ALA A 29 -6.99 10.66 -8.35
N GLU A 30 -8.16 10.34 -8.90
CA GLU A 30 -9.29 9.82 -8.13
C GLU A 30 -9.00 8.37 -7.74
N SER A 31 -8.12 8.18 -6.76
CA SER A 31 -8.06 6.94 -6.00
C SER A 31 -7.60 7.27 -4.59
N THR A 32 -8.48 7.07 -3.62
CA THR A 32 -8.11 7.17 -2.21
C THR A 32 -7.08 6.06 -1.96
N PRO A 33 -5.81 6.39 -1.67
CA PRO A 33 -4.82 5.36 -1.45
C PRO A 33 -5.22 4.55 -0.21
N PRO A 34 -4.95 3.23 -0.19
CA PRO A 34 -5.21 2.39 0.97
C PRO A 34 -4.57 3.01 2.23
N SER A 35 -5.26 2.92 3.37
CA SER A 35 -4.98 3.71 4.58
C SER A 35 -3.57 3.47 5.15
N LEU A 36 -3.01 2.29 4.91
CA LEU A 36 -1.65 1.94 5.29
C LEU A 36 -0.62 2.59 4.34
N LEU A 37 -0.89 2.66 3.04
CA LEU A 37 -0.01 3.37 2.11
C LEU A 37 0.03 4.88 2.39
N SER A 38 -1.09 5.47 2.80
CA SER A 38 -1.10 6.89 3.17
C SER A 38 -0.25 7.13 4.42
N LYS A 39 -0.32 6.26 5.44
CA LYS A 39 0.58 6.28 6.62
C LYS A 39 2.05 6.13 6.25
N LEU A 40 2.41 5.16 5.39
CA LEU A 40 3.80 4.99 4.95
C LEU A 40 4.34 6.24 4.23
N ARG A 41 3.48 6.93 3.46
CA ARG A 41 3.85 8.18 2.79
C ARG A 41 3.97 9.37 3.75
N SER A 42 3.12 9.47 4.77
CA SER A 42 3.26 10.51 5.80
C SER A 42 4.54 10.32 6.59
N ASP A 43 4.82 9.08 6.98
CA ASP A 43 5.96 8.74 7.81
C ASP A 43 7.28 8.88 7.05
N LEU A 44 7.27 8.68 5.72
CA LEU A 44 8.44 9.00 4.90
C LEU A 44 8.82 10.48 5.05
N LYS A 45 7.84 11.39 5.07
CA LYS A 45 8.10 12.82 5.25
C LYS A 45 8.62 13.11 6.66
N THR A 46 8.10 12.40 7.67
CA THR A 46 8.57 12.51 9.05
C THR A 46 10.01 12.02 9.18
N ALA A 47 10.34 10.84 8.66
CA ALA A 47 11.70 10.29 8.66
C ALA A 47 12.70 11.21 7.93
N MET A 48 12.27 11.89 6.86
CA MET A 48 13.09 12.90 6.19
C MET A 48 13.40 14.12 7.07
N LYS A 49 12.46 14.55 7.92
CA LYS A 49 12.65 15.67 8.85
C LYS A 49 13.54 15.28 10.02
N GLU A 50 13.32 14.08 10.57
CA GLU A 50 14.06 13.54 11.72
C GLU A 50 15.45 13.03 11.34
N LYS A 51 15.75 12.92 10.03
CA LYS A 51 17.00 12.38 9.49
C LYS A 51 17.29 10.95 9.93
N ASP A 52 16.25 10.18 10.26
CA ASP A 52 16.33 8.75 10.51
C ASP A 52 16.60 8.04 9.18
N LYS A 53 17.87 7.65 8.96
CA LYS A 53 18.32 7.04 7.70
C LYS A 53 17.77 5.63 7.52
N ASP A 54 17.66 4.86 8.59
CA ASP A 54 17.25 3.45 8.53
C ASP A 54 15.77 3.37 8.16
N ARG A 55 14.92 4.09 8.89
CA ARG A 55 13.47 4.16 8.60
C ARG A 55 13.20 4.71 7.22
N LEU A 56 13.91 5.75 6.82
CA LEU A 56 13.79 6.35 5.50
C LEU A 56 14.16 5.39 4.37
N ASN A 57 15.22 4.58 4.52
CA ASN A 57 15.61 3.59 3.51
C ASN A 57 14.56 2.50 3.37
N VAL A 58 14.06 1.98 4.49
CA VAL A 58 12.98 0.98 4.52
C VAL A 58 11.72 1.51 3.85
N LEU A 59 11.25 2.70 4.24
CA LEU A 59 10.04 3.30 3.69
C LEU A 59 10.14 3.57 2.18
N ARG A 60 11.30 4.03 1.69
CA ARG A 60 11.52 4.22 0.25
C ARG A 60 11.49 2.90 -0.51
N SER A 61 12.14 1.87 0.02
CA SER A 61 12.13 0.54 -0.58
C SER A 61 10.72 -0.02 -0.69
N LEU A 62 9.93 0.07 0.39
CA LEU A 62 8.53 -0.37 0.40
C LEU A 62 7.66 0.38 -0.62
N LEU A 63 7.77 1.71 -0.67
CA LEU A 63 7.01 2.51 -1.64
C LEU A 63 7.42 2.25 -3.08
N ALA A 64 8.70 1.97 -3.33
CA ALA A 64 9.18 1.55 -4.65
C ALA A 64 8.58 0.20 -5.05
N GLU A 65 8.52 -0.77 -4.15
CA GLU A 65 7.89 -2.07 -4.40
C GLU A 65 6.40 -1.93 -4.73
N VAL A 66 5.68 -1.08 -4.00
CA VAL A 66 4.27 -0.78 -4.29
C VAL A 66 4.11 -0.14 -5.67
N THR A 67 4.99 0.81 -6.01
CA THR A 67 4.98 1.47 -7.32
C THR A 67 5.33 0.50 -8.45
N ASN A 68 6.23 -0.46 -8.20
CA ASN A 68 6.59 -1.50 -9.15
C ASN A 68 5.45 -2.50 -9.33
N ALA A 69 4.78 -2.91 -8.24
CA ALA A 69 3.62 -3.79 -8.29
C ALA A 69 2.49 -3.18 -9.12
N ALA A 70 2.29 -1.85 -9.06
CA ALA A 70 1.30 -1.14 -9.88
C ALA A 70 1.55 -1.24 -11.40
N LYS A 71 2.77 -1.58 -11.84
CA LYS A 71 3.12 -1.79 -13.25
C LYS A 71 2.97 -3.24 -13.71
N THR A 72 2.67 -4.15 -12.78
CA THR A 72 2.49 -5.58 -13.07
C THR A 72 1.01 -5.94 -13.16
N SER A 73 0.70 -7.18 -13.54
CA SER A 73 -0.68 -7.69 -13.60
C SER A 73 -1.36 -7.82 -12.23
N SER A 74 -0.60 -7.70 -11.12
CA SER A 74 -1.09 -7.82 -9.74
C SER A 74 -0.80 -6.54 -8.95
N PRO A 75 -1.54 -5.44 -9.20
CA PRO A 75 -1.35 -4.18 -8.48
C PRO A 75 -1.79 -4.30 -7.02
N ILE A 76 -1.10 -3.55 -6.15
CA ILE A 76 -1.46 -3.42 -4.74
C ILE A 76 -2.55 -2.34 -4.62
N GLN A 77 -3.76 -2.77 -4.27
CA GLN A 77 -4.96 -1.94 -4.19
C GLN A 77 -5.54 -1.90 -2.77
N SER A 78 -5.29 -2.92 -1.94
CA SER A 78 -5.85 -3.01 -0.58
C SER A 78 -4.78 -2.98 0.52
N ASP A 79 -5.19 -2.55 1.71
CA ASP A 79 -4.34 -2.54 2.91
C ASP A 79 -3.82 -3.95 3.26
N MET A 80 -4.60 -4.99 3.00
CA MET A 80 -4.16 -6.38 3.20
C MET A 80 -3.05 -6.81 2.25
N GLN A 81 -3.05 -6.34 1.01
CA GLN A 81 -1.96 -6.61 0.07
C GLN A 81 -0.68 -5.89 0.49
N VAL A 82 -0.80 -4.66 1.03
CA VAL A 82 0.33 -3.94 1.64
C VAL A 82 0.85 -4.69 2.86
N LEU A 83 -0.03 -5.17 3.74
CA LEU A 83 0.37 -5.97 4.91
C LEU A 83 1.07 -7.27 4.48
N SER A 84 0.58 -7.95 3.43
CA SER A 84 1.24 -9.12 2.87
C SER A 84 2.63 -8.81 2.34
N LEU A 85 2.83 -7.63 1.71
CA LEU A 85 4.14 -7.17 1.29
C LEU A 85 5.06 -6.94 2.48
N LEU A 86 4.60 -6.26 3.53
CA LEU A 86 5.36 -6.02 4.76
C LEU A 86 5.80 -7.34 5.41
N ARG A 87 4.89 -8.31 5.55
CA ARG A 87 5.21 -9.64 6.10
C ARG A 87 6.26 -10.36 5.27
N LYS A 88 6.14 -10.33 3.94
CA LYS A 88 7.14 -10.91 3.03
C LYS A 88 8.51 -10.25 3.20
N ARG A 89 8.55 -8.92 3.36
CA ARG A 89 9.81 -8.17 3.56
C ARG A 89 10.43 -8.42 4.93
N SER A 90 9.64 -8.51 5.99
CA SER A 90 10.13 -8.90 7.33
C SER A 90 10.73 -10.31 7.31
N ALA A 91 10.06 -11.27 6.67
CA ALA A 91 10.60 -12.62 6.52
C ALA A 91 11.91 -12.64 5.72
N ALA A 92 11.98 -11.89 4.62
CA ALA A 92 13.20 -11.78 3.81
C ALA A 92 14.37 -11.17 4.61
N ALA A 93 14.12 -10.12 5.41
CA ALA A 93 15.15 -9.51 6.27
C ALA A 93 15.65 -10.49 7.35
N LYS A 94 14.77 -11.29 7.96
CA LYS A 94 15.16 -12.32 8.94
C LYS A 94 16.00 -13.44 8.31
N ASN A 95 15.64 -13.85 7.09
CA ASN A 95 16.42 -14.83 6.35
C ASN A 95 17.81 -14.28 6.01
N ALA A 96 17.88 -13.04 5.48
CA ALA A 96 19.14 -12.36 5.17
C ALA A 96 20.01 -12.18 6.43
N SER A 97 19.41 -11.80 7.56
CA SER A 97 20.11 -11.73 8.84
C SER A 97 20.70 -13.07 9.25
N SER A 98 20.00 -14.19 9.01
CA SER A 98 20.51 -15.52 9.34
C SER A 98 21.67 -15.93 8.42
N GLU A 99 21.59 -15.57 7.13
CA GLU A 99 22.67 -15.79 6.16
C GLU A 99 23.93 -14.96 6.49
N PHE A 100 23.77 -13.70 6.89
CA PHE A 100 24.90 -12.86 7.31
C PHE A 100 25.51 -13.30 8.63
N ALA A 101 24.70 -13.80 9.58
CA ALA A 101 25.20 -14.39 10.81
C ALA A 101 26.05 -15.65 10.52
N ALA A 102 25.59 -16.50 9.60
CA ALA A 102 26.36 -17.66 9.15
C ALA A 102 27.68 -17.27 8.46
N ALA A 103 27.74 -16.09 7.83
CA ALA A 103 28.94 -15.53 7.22
C ALA A 103 29.86 -14.74 8.18
N GLY A 104 29.50 -14.64 9.47
CA GLY A 104 30.28 -13.89 10.47
C GLY A 104 30.26 -12.36 10.28
N ARG A 105 29.23 -11.82 9.62
CA ARG A 105 29.08 -10.39 9.35
C ARG A 105 28.06 -9.73 10.27
N ASP A 106 28.45 -9.52 11.53
CA ASP A 106 27.56 -8.96 12.56
C ASP A 106 27.10 -7.53 12.24
N ASP A 107 27.90 -6.76 11.48
CA ASP A 107 27.56 -5.43 10.98
C ASP A 107 26.26 -5.44 10.15
N LEU A 108 26.12 -6.44 9.27
CA LEU A 108 24.96 -6.61 8.42
C LEU A 108 23.79 -7.26 9.15
N VAL A 109 24.06 -8.15 10.11
CA VAL A 109 23.04 -8.76 10.97
C VAL A 109 22.27 -7.67 11.72
N GLU A 110 22.97 -6.73 12.35
CA GLU A 110 22.31 -5.63 13.04
C GLU A 110 21.48 -4.76 12.09
N GLN A 111 21.99 -4.50 10.88
CA GLN A 111 21.28 -3.69 9.89
C GLN A 111 19.98 -4.37 9.45
N GLU A 112 20.01 -5.66 9.11
CA GLU A 112 18.83 -6.42 8.70
C GLU A 112 17.82 -6.56 9.86
N ASN A 113 18.30 -6.74 11.10
CA ASN A 113 17.43 -6.79 12.28
C ASN A 113 16.75 -5.45 12.55
N ARG A 114 17.45 -4.32 12.42
CA ARG A 114 16.85 -2.97 12.49
C ARG A 114 15.77 -2.80 11.41
N GLN A 115 16.06 -3.25 10.19
CA GLN A 115 15.08 -3.21 9.10
C GLN A 115 13.84 -4.08 9.39
N ALA A 116 14.03 -5.31 9.87
CA ALA A 116 12.93 -6.19 10.25
C ALA A 116 12.05 -5.57 11.34
N HIS A 117 12.66 -4.97 12.38
CA HIS A 117 11.95 -4.29 13.46
C HIS A 117 11.07 -3.15 12.95
N ILE A 118 11.61 -2.27 12.12
CA ILE A 118 10.85 -1.14 11.55
C ILE A 118 9.65 -1.66 10.75
N ILE A 119 9.83 -2.70 9.93
CA ILE A 119 8.75 -3.29 9.13
C ILE A 119 7.67 -3.89 10.05
N GLU A 120 8.07 -4.52 11.17
CA GLU A 120 7.16 -5.10 12.14
C GLU A 120 6.32 -4.07 12.89
N GLU A 121 6.88 -2.89 13.22
CA GLU A 121 6.09 -1.77 13.77
C GLU A 121 4.93 -1.40 12.85
N TYR A 122 5.18 -1.35 11.54
CA TYR A 122 4.16 -1.04 10.54
C TYR A 122 3.15 -2.17 10.36
N ALA A 123 3.58 -3.43 10.43
CA ALA A 123 2.70 -4.58 10.33
C ALA A 123 1.79 -4.72 11.56
N GLY A 124 2.32 -4.51 12.76
CA GLY A 124 1.59 -4.61 14.03
C GLY A 124 0.58 -3.49 14.26
N GLY A 125 0.79 -2.32 13.65
CA GLY A 125 -0.16 -1.21 13.69
C GLY A 125 -1.45 -1.41 12.88
N VAL A 126 -1.57 -2.53 12.14
CA VAL A 126 -2.77 -2.86 11.35
C VAL A 126 -3.74 -3.66 12.22
N LYS A 127 -4.88 -3.04 12.55
CA LYS A 127 -5.99 -3.74 13.19
C LYS A 127 -6.62 -4.72 12.19
N THR A 128 -6.17 -5.97 12.22
CA THR A 128 -6.82 -7.07 11.50
C THR A 128 -8.06 -7.51 12.28
N MET A 129 -9.08 -7.97 11.58
CA MET A 129 -10.22 -8.61 12.25
C MET A 129 -9.74 -9.90 12.94
N GLY A 130 -10.16 -10.12 14.18
CA GLY A 130 -9.77 -11.32 14.92
C GLY A 130 -10.49 -12.55 14.40
N GLU A 131 -9.91 -13.74 14.65
CA GLU A 131 -10.48 -15.03 14.20
C GLU A 131 -11.94 -15.21 14.67
N SER A 132 -12.29 -14.74 15.87
CA SER A 132 -13.65 -14.80 16.41
C SER A 132 -14.64 -13.98 15.59
N GLU A 133 -14.29 -12.74 15.25
CA GLU A 133 -15.17 -11.84 14.48
C GLU A 133 -15.39 -12.35 13.06
N ILE A 134 -14.34 -12.94 12.47
CA ILE A 134 -14.42 -13.60 11.16
C ILE A 134 -15.34 -14.83 11.27
N GLY A 135 -15.18 -15.64 12.32
CA GLY A 135 -16.00 -16.82 12.58
C GLY A 135 -17.49 -16.47 12.72
N GLU A 136 -17.81 -15.40 13.45
CA GLU A 136 -19.18 -14.91 13.56
C GLU A 136 -19.77 -14.47 12.22
N ALA A 137 -19.00 -13.74 11.42
CA ALA A 137 -19.43 -13.32 10.08
C ALA A 137 -19.66 -14.52 9.16
N VAL A 138 -18.75 -15.50 9.20
CA VAL A 138 -18.87 -16.77 8.44
C VAL A 138 -20.14 -17.52 8.85
N ASN A 139 -20.37 -17.71 10.15
CA ASN A 139 -21.53 -18.44 10.65
C ASN A 139 -22.84 -17.75 10.23
N LYS A 140 -22.93 -16.42 10.35
CA LYS A 140 -24.11 -15.66 9.89
C LYS A 140 -24.42 -15.89 8.41
N VAL A 141 -23.40 -15.91 7.54
CA VAL A 141 -23.59 -16.16 6.11
C VAL A 141 -23.97 -17.62 5.84
N VAL A 142 -23.34 -18.57 6.52
CA VAL A 142 -23.66 -20.00 6.40
C VAL A 142 -25.10 -20.29 6.85
N ASP A 143 -25.55 -19.69 7.96
CA ASP A 143 -26.90 -19.88 8.48
C ASP A 143 -27.96 -19.24 7.56
N ALA A 144 -27.66 -18.07 6.99
CA ALA A 144 -28.53 -17.45 5.99
C ALA A 144 -28.68 -18.34 4.73
N LEU A 145 -27.59 -18.96 4.27
CA LEU A 145 -27.60 -19.87 3.13
C LEU A 145 -28.36 -21.18 3.41
N LYS A 146 -28.18 -21.73 4.62
CA LYS A 146 -28.95 -22.91 5.09
C LYS A 146 -30.45 -22.63 5.09
N THR A 147 -30.84 -21.45 5.59
CA THR A 147 -32.25 -21.04 5.67
C THR A 147 -32.87 -20.84 4.28
N ALA A 148 -32.07 -20.39 3.31
CA ALA A 148 -32.49 -20.23 1.92
C ALA A 148 -32.55 -21.55 1.12
N SER A 149 -32.17 -22.70 1.71
CA SER A 149 -32.06 -24.00 1.04
C SER A 149 -31.17 -23.98 -0.22
N GLU A 150 -30.18 -23.08 -0.26
CA GLU A 150 -29.18 -23.03 -1.32
C GLU A 150 -28.10 -24.10 -1.08
N LYS A 151 -27.51 -24.65 -2.14
CA LYS A 151 -26.38 -25.58 -2.00
C LYS A 151 -25.22 -24.86 -1.32
N LEU A 152 -24.76 -25.41 -0.19
CA LEU A 152 -23.62 -24.89 0.56
C LEU A 152 -22.32 -25.22 -0.17
N ASN A 153 -21.92 -24.36 -1.10
CA ASN A 153 -20.61 -24.44 -1.73
C ASN A 153 -19.67 -23.38 -1.14
N MET A 154 -18.41 -23.78 -0.91
CA MET A 154 -17.34 -22.88 -0.46
C MET A 154 -17.28 -21.57 -1.29
N GLY A 155 -17.38 -21.69 -2.63
CA GLY A 155 -17.30 -20.55 -3.53
C GLY A 155 -18.42 -19.51 -3.32
N ASP A 156 -19.63 -19.97 -3.00
CA ASP A 156 -20.80 -19.11 -2.80
C ASP A 156 -20.70 -18.36 -1.46
N VAL A 157 -20.25 -19.07 -0.40
CA VAL A 157 -19.98 -18.46 0.91
C VAL A 157 -18.88 -17.40 0.80
N LEU A 158 -17.78 -17.72 0.13
CA LEU A 158 -16.69 -16.78 -0.10
C LEU A 158 -17.13 -15.57 -0.93
N LYS A 159 -17.98 -15.77 -1.94
CA LYS A 159 -18.52 -14.66 -2.75
C LYS A 159 -19.44 -13.75 -1.93
N LYS A 160 -20.27 -14.28 -1.03
CA LYS A 160 -21.10 -13.44 -0.13
C LYS A 160 -20.30 -12.75 0.96
N LEU A 161 -19.16 -13.32 1.39
CA LEU A 161 -18.30 -12.71 2.41
C LEU A 161 -17.35 -11.64 1.83
N LEU A 162 -16.65 -11.98 0.74
CA LEU A 162 -15.54 -11.20 0.17
C LEU A 162 -15.89 -10.52 -1.16
N GLY A 163 -17.05 -10.82 -1.75
CA GLY A 163 -17.53 -10.14 -2.95
C GLY A 163 -18.04 -8.72 -2.67
N PRO A 164 -18.39 -7.97 -3.72
CA PRO A 164 -18.81 -6.57 -3.60
C PRO A 164 -20.05 -6.45 -2.70
N GLY A 165 -19.93 -5.70 -1.59
CA GLY A 165 -20.99 -5.53 -0.59
C GLY A 165 -21.09 -6.66 0.44
N GLY A 166 -20.14 -7.58 0.47
CA GLY A 166 -20.07 -8.65 1.47
C GLY A 166 -19.71 -8.15 2.88
N SER A 167 -20.03 -8.94 3.92
CA SER A 167 -19.78 -8.54 5.31
C SER A 167 -18.30 -8.32 5.66
N LEU A 168 -17.40 -8.87 4.86
CA LEU A 168 -15.94 -8.73 4.99
C LEU A 168 -15.33 -7.90 3.84
N ASP A 169 -16.16 -7.33 2.96
CA ASP A 169 -15.70 -6.45 1.89
C ASP A 169 -15.10 -5.16 2.46
N GLY A 170 -13.94 -4.75 1.95
CA GLY A 170 -13.18 -3.59 2.43
C GLY A 170 -12.57 -3.72 3.84
N LYS A 171 -12.75 -4.85 4.56
CA LYS A 171 -12.14 -5.07 5.87
C LYS A 171 -10.74 -5.70 5.76
N ASN A 172 -9.91 -5.43 6.75
CA ASN A 172 -8.58 -6.02 6.87
C ASN A 172 -8.66 -7.48 7.36
N VAL A 173 -8.94 -8.38 6.43
CA VAL A 173 -9.12 -9.82 6.69
C VAL A 173 -8.18 -10.65 5.84
N GLU A 174 -7.54 -11.64 6.46
CA GLU A 174 -6.70 -12.59 5.73
C GLU A 174 -7.57 -13.62 5.00
N LYS A 175 -7.47 -13.68 3.66
CA LYS A 175 -8.29 -14.57 2.83
C LYS A 175 -8.07 -16.05 3.14
N SER A 176 -6.86 -16.42 3.55
CA SER A 176 -6.47 -17.77 3.99
C SER A 176 -7.23 -18.20 5.25
N GLU A 177 -7.34 -17.32 6.25
CA GLU A 177 -8.05 -17.57 7.50
C GLU A 177 -9.56 -17.70 7.27
N VAL A 178 -10.14 -16.85 6.43
CA VAL A 178 -11.56 -16.96 6.03
C VAL A 178 -11.82 -18.32 5.39
N ALA A 179 -10.98 -18.73 4.43
CA ALA A 179 -11.14 -20.02 3.78
C ALA A 179 -11.02 -21.20 4.77
N ARG A 180 -10.08 -21.12 5.73
CA ARG A 180 -9.94 -22.11 6.81
C ARG A 180 -11.19 -22.20 7.69
N LEU A 181 -11.74 -21.06 8.09
CA LEU A 181 -12.93 -21.00 8.94
C LEU A 181 -14.19 -21.46 8.21
N VAL A 182 -14.37 -21.08 6.95
CA VAL A 182 -15.47 -21.58 6.13
C VAL A 182 -15.36 -23.09 5.97
N LYS A 183 -14.15 -23.61 5.75
CA LYS A 183 -13.91 -25.05 5.60
C LYS A 183 -14.28 -25.81 6.88
N LYS A 184 -13.86 -25.28 8.03
CA LYS A 184 -14.25 -25.79 9.36
C LYS A 184 -15.77 -25.73 9.57
N ALA A 185 -16.44 -24.65 9.17
CA ALA A 185 -17.89 -24.48 9.31
C ALA A 185 -18.71 -25.39 8.38
N LEU A 186 -18.16 -25.75 7.21
CA LEU A 186 -18.75 -26.67 6.25
C LEU A 186 -18.38 -28.14 6.51
N GLY A 187 -17.46 -28.41 7.45
CA GLY A 187 -17.01 -29.76 7.80
C GLY A 187 -16.19 -30.46 6.70
N GLN A 188 -15.51 -29.68 5.84
CA GLN A 188 -14.67 -30.19 4.75
C GLN A 188 -13.17 -30.14 5.05
#